data_AF-A0A811L478-F1
#
_entry.id   AF-A0A811L478-F1
#
_cell.length_a   1.000
_cell.length_b   1.000
_cell.length_c   1.000
_cell.angle_alpha   90.00
_cell.angle_beta   90.00
_cell.angle_gamma   90.00
#
_symmetry.space_group_name_H-M   'P 1'
#
loop_
_entity.id
_entity.type
_entity.pdbx_description
1 polymer ?
#
loop_
_entity_poly.entity_id
_entity_poly.type
_entity_poly.pdbx_seq_one_letter_code
_entity_poly.pdbx_strand_id
1 'polypeptide(L)'
;MNYHYLLATPLVVQHWLNLNVSSIVMLCGKQKEYKDDPAGREVINELSRLGAELIFLQNHTLNSNNFAQNMRNYAAATTFVQEKLNNKTILMTSDVDFYPFHKEHHIPDMTKGKEIFFYNIDCCGNQEWKGLKYKQYVMITIAMTVKRWKEVMDISPTDRATGNYIENKTNAAFDYELGRKLYDSQWMWYLDQRLFGLQYHRANKIHHYAPLVSSYKYKTRLDRSTWTSHTKSEFKNMDFSEVDDAHTSPAIYTDTWWNLNLPFYERIFTKEQMQNIIDYRERAVKFVNQNATAKRHFHP
;
A
#
# COMPACT_ATOMS: atom_id res chain seq x y z
N MET A 1 7.23 3.64 -16.28
CA MET A 1 6.33 3.66 -15.11
C MET A 1 5.24 2.61 -15.26
N ASN A 2 4.76 2.06 -14.14
CA ASN A 2 3.60 1.18 -14.10
C ASN A 2 2.34 2.01 -13.81
N TYR A 3 1.70 2.52 -14.87
CA TYR A 3 0.49 3.35 -14.75
C TYR A 3 -0.73 2.57 -14.22
N HIS A 4 -0.67 1.24 -14.21
CA HIS A 4 -1.80 0.43 -13.79
C HIS A 4 -2.21 0.73 -12.35
N TYR A 5 -1.23 0.93 -11.46
CA TYR A 5 -1.45 1.28 -10.07
C TYR A 5 -1.25 2.78 -9.81
N LEU A 6 -0.25 3.39 -10.48
CA LEU A 6 0.15 4.77 -10.22
C LEU A 6 -0.98 5.79 -10.42
N LEU A 7 -1.83 5.59 -11.43
CA LEU A 7 -2.91 6.54 -11.72
C LEU A 7 -4.02 6.52 -10.66
N ALA A 8 -4.22 5.40 -9.98
CA ALA A 8 -5.22 5.27 -8.91
C ALA A 8 -4.74 5.85 -7.56
N THR A 9 -3.43 6.05 -7.40
CA THR A 9 -2.85 6.51 -6.13
C THR A 9 -3.49 7.80 -5.59
N PRO A 10 -3.77 8.86 -6.38
CA PRO A 10 -4.41 10.05 -5.84
C PRO A 10 -5.83 9.81 -5.29
N LEU A 11 -6.57 8.85 -5.84
CA LEU A 11 -7.93 8.54 -5.40
C LEU A 11 -7.90 7.92 -3.99
N VAL A 12 -7.00 6.96 -3.75
CA VAL A 12 -6.86 6.35 -2.41
C VAL A 12 -6.30 7.36 -1.39
N VAL A 13 -5.41 8.26 -1.80
CA VAL A 13 -4.90 9.34 -0.93
C VAL A 13 -6.02 10.30 -0.54
N GLN A 14 -6.86 10.71 -1.49
CA GLN A 14 -8.04 11.52 -1.20
C GLN A 14 -9.00 10.82 -0.23
N HIS A 15 -9.18 9.51 -0.38
CA HIS A 15 -10.03 8.71 0.50
C HIS A 15 -9.50 8.65 1.93
N TRP A 16 -8.21 8.36 2.12
CA TRP A 16 -7.57 8.41 3.43
C TRP A 16 -7.60 9.80 4.05
N LEU A 17 -7.43 10.85 3.23
CA LEU A 17 -7.55 12.23 3.68
C LEU A 17 -8.96 12.53 4.21
N ASN A 18 -10.02 12.02 3.57
CA ASN A 18 -11.40 12.14 4.07
C ASN A 18 -11.59 11.46 5.44
N LEU A 19 -10.79 10.44 5.76
CA LEU A 19 -10.76 9.78 7.07
C LEU A 19 -9.84 10.51 8.07
N ASN A 20 -9.30 11.67 7.72
CA ASN A 20 -8.31 12.44 8.49
C ASN A 20 -6.98 11.69 8.67
N VAL A 21 -6.51 11.02 7.62
CA VAL A 21 -5.22 10.31 7.59
C VAL A 21 -4.33 10.92 6.50
N SER A 22 -3.19 11.48 6.88
CA SER A 22 -2.18 11.98 5.94
C SER A 22 -1.42 10.81 5.30
N SER A 23 -0.94 11.00 4.06
CA SER A 23 -0.27 9.93 3.30
C SER A 23 1.21 10.24 3.01
N ILE A 24 2.06 9.22 3.15
CA ILE A 24 3.38 9.15 2.54
C ILE A 24 3.25 8.29 1.29
N VAL A 25 3.56 8.82 0.12
CA VAL A 25 3.56 8.09 -1.14
C VAL A 25 5.00 7.82 -1.56
N MET A 26 5.40 6.57 -1.41
CA MET A 26 6.70 6.09 -1.89
C MET A 26 6.56 5.70 -3.36
N LEU A 27 7.46 6.18 -4.21
CA LEU A 27 7.42 6.02 -5.66
C LEU A 27 8.71 5.35 -6.16
N CYS A 28 8.56 4.26 -6.91
CA CYS A 28 9.69 3.55 -7.51
C CYS A 28 10.17 4.31 -8.76
N GLY A 29 11.39 4.83 -8.74
CA GLY A 29 12.01 5.60 -9.83
C GLY A 29 12.59 6.94 -9.37
N LYS A 30 13.15 7.70 -10.32
CA LYS A 30 13.72 9.03 -10.04
C LYS A 30 12.64 10.09 -10.16
N GLN A 31 12.67 11.11 -9.30
CA GLN A 31 11.75 12.25 -9.38
C GLN A 31 11.70 12.88 -10.78
N LYS A 32 12.86 12.99 -11.45
CA LYS A 32 12.94 13.53 -12.82
C LYS A 32 12.11 12.71 -13.82
N GLU A 33 12.08 11.39 -13.70
CA GLU A 33 11.31 10.52 -14.60
C GLU A 33 9.81 10.84 -14.52
N TYR A 34 9.30 11.07 -13.30
CA TYR A 34 7.90 11.47 -13.09
C TYR A 34 7.62 12.90 -13.57
N LYS A 35 8.57 13.83 -13.43
CA LYS A 35 8.41 15.22 -13.90
C LYS A 35 8.44 15.33 -15.42
N ASP A 36 9.33 14.60 -16.07
CA ASP A 36 9.52 14.66 -17.52
C ASP A 36 8.37 13.94 -18.26
N ASP A 37 7.74 12.94 -17.64
CA ASP A 37 6.58 12.24 -18.18
C ASP A 37 5.26 13.01 -17.92
N PRO A 38 4.44 13.29 -18.95
CA PRO A 38 3.20 14.04 -18.77
C PRO A 38 2.18 13.40 -17.82
N ALA A 39 1.93 12.08 -17.92
CA ALA A 39 1.00 11.40 -17.01
C ALA A 39 1.55 11.33 -15.58
N GLY A 40 2.84 11.03 -15.44
CA GLY A 40 3.55 11.04 -14.16
C GLY A 40 3.46 12.41 -13.49
N ARG A 41 3.61 13.50 -14.25
CA ARG A 41 3.51 14.87 -13.75
C ARG A 41 2.13 15.18 -13.22
N GLU A 42 1.07 14.77 -13.92
CA GLU A 42 -0.31 14.91 -13.43
C GLU A 42 -0.50 14.19 -12.09
N VAL A 43 0.04 12.97 -11.95
CA VAL A 43 -0.01 12.24 -10.66
C VAL A 43 0.73 13.00 -9.56
N ILE A 44 1.95 13.46 -9.81
CA ILE A 44 2.74 14.20 -8.79
C ILE A 44 2.05 15.50 -8.38
N ASN A 45 1.49 16.23 -9.34
CA ASN A 45 0.77 17.47 -9.07
C ASN A 45 -0.46 17.21 -8.21
N GLU A 46 -1.24 16.18 -8.54
CA GLU A 46 -2.45 15.84 -7.80
C GLU A 46 -2.13 15.36 -6.37
N LEU A 47 -1.12 14.50 -6.21
CA LEU A 47 -0.68 14.08 -4.88
C LEU A 47 -0.14 15.25 -4.04
N SER A 48 0.57 16.19 -4.66
CA SER A 48 1.05 17.40 -3.99
C SER A 48 -0.11 18.31 -3.56
N ARG A 49 -1.14 18.46 -4.41
CA ARG A 49 -2.38 19.20 -4.09
C ARG A 49 -3.09 18.60 -2.89
N LEU A 50 -3.08 17.27 -2.77
CA LEU A 50 -3.64 16.52 -1.64
C LEU A 50 -2.76 16.58 -0.37
N GLY A 51 -1.59 17.22 -0.43
CA GLY A 51 -0.68 17.34 0.72
C GLY A 51 0.05 16.05 1.08
N ALA A 52 0.18 15.11 0.14
CA ALA A 52 0.94 13.89 0.37
C ALA A 52 2.45 14.15 0.40
N GLU A 53 3.17 13.47 1.31
CA GLU A 53 4.63 13.46 1.31
C GLU A 53 5.15 12.51 0.24
N LEU A 54 5.93 13.01 -0.73
CA LEU A 54 6.37 12.23 -1.89
C LEU A 54 7.84 11.81 -1.76
N ILE A 55 8.08 10.49 -1.75
CA ILE A 55 9.42 9.93 -1.57
C ILE A 55 9.77 9.08 -2.80
N PHE A 56 10.84 9.45 -3.50
CA PHE A 56 11.29 8.76 -4.71
C PHE A 56 12.48 7.84 -4.41
N LEU A 57 12.35 6.55 -4.74
CA LEU A 57 13.36 5.54 -4.47
C LEU A 57 13.60 4.69 -5.72
N GLN A 58 14.86 4.56 -6.13
CA GLN A 58 15.22 3.80 -7.33
C GLN A 58 15.58 2.36 -6.97
N ASN A 59 14.98 1.39 -7.66
CA ASN A 59 15.37 -0.02 -7.56
C ASN A 59 16.67 -0.30 -8.34
N HIS A 60 17.39 -1.37 -7.97
CA HIS A 60 18.65 -1.77 -8.61
C HIS A 60 18.60 -3.22 -9.11
N THR A 61 18.30 -4.16 -8.22
CA THR A 61 18.28 -5.61 -8.47
C THR A 61 16.85 -6.14 -8.59
N LEU A 62 15.96 -5.67 -7.71
CA LEU A 62 14.56 -6.05 -7.76
C LEU A 62 13.91 -5.40 -8.98
N ASN A 63 12.97 -6.10 -9.63
CA ASN A 63 12.12 -5.41 -10.60
C ASN A 63 11.27 -4.35 -9.89
N SER A 64 10.81 -3.37 -10.65
CA SER A 64 10.13 -2.19 -10.09
C SER A 64 8.84 -2.53 -9.34
N ASN A 65 8.10 -3.56 -9.73
CA ASN A 65 6.86 -3.96 -9.05
C ASN A 65 7.16 -4.56 -7.66
N ASN A 66 8.10 -5.50 -7.59
CA ASN A 66 8.48 -6.11 -6.31
C ASN A 66 9.15 -5.09 -5.39
N PHE A 67 9.99 -4.20 -5.93
CA PHE A 67 10.56 -3.11 -5.14
C PHE A 67 9.48 -2.15 -4.62
N ALA A 68 8.52 -1.76 -5.46
CA ALA A 68 7.47 -0.83 -5.07
C ALA A 68 6.56 -1.39 -3.97
N GLN A 69 6.25 -2.69 -3.99
CA GLN A 69 5.52 -3.34 -2.90
C GLN A 69 6.39 -3.43 -1.64
N ASN A 70 7.67 -3.76 -1.79
CA ASN A 70 8.55 -4.02 -0.66
C ASN A 70 8.99 -2.76 0.09
N MET A 71 9.16 -1.62 -0.59
CA MET A 71 9.68 -0.40 0.03
C MET A 71 8.81 0.13 1.18
N ARG A 72 7.51 -0.18 1.21
CA ARG A 72 6.59 0.23 2.29
C ARG A 72 7.03 -0.27 3.67
N ASN A 73 7.68 -1.44 3.74
CA ASN A 73 8.22 -1.99 4.99
C ASN A 73 9.31 -1.09 5.60
N TYR A 74 9.92 -0.22 4.80
CA TYR A 74 11.01 0.66 5.23
C TYR A 74 10.60 2.12 5.31
N ALA A 75 9.30 2.43 5.32
CA ALA A 75 8.80 3.79 5.48
C ALA A 75 9.39 4.47 6.72
N ALA A 76 9.54 3.73 7.82
CA ALA A 76 10.11 4.24 9.07
C ALA A 76 11.60 4.61 9.00
N ALA A 77 12.32 4.14 7.98
CA ALA A 77 13.71 4.50 7.70
C ALA A 77 13.84 5.73 6.78
N THR A 78 12.73 6.27 6.26
CA THR A 78 12.80 7.46 5.40
C THR A 78 13.23 8.69 6.20
N THR A 79 13.91 9.64 5.53
CA THR A 79 14.33 10.90 6.15
C THR A 79 13.16 11.64 6.79
N PHE A 80 12.02 11.72 6.10
CA PHE A 80 10.81 12.35 6.62
C PHE A 80 10.37 11.73 7.96
N VAL A 81 10.23 10.40 8.03
CA VAL A 81 9.80 9.76 9.29
C VAL A 81 10.86 9.94 10.39
N GLN A 82 12.14 9.74 10.08
CA GLN A 82 13.23 9.84 11.06
C GLN A 82 13.37 11.25 11.67
N GLU A 83 13.08 12.30 10.90
CA GLU A 83 13.32 13.69 11.30
C GLU A 83 12.06 14.45 11.71
N LYS A 84 10.89 14.09 11.17
CA LYS A 84 9.64 14.86 11.36
C LYS A 84 8.63 14.17 12.26
N LEU A 85 8.67 12.84 12.35
CA LEU A 85 7.69 12.07 13.12
C LEU A 85 8.29 11.56 14.42
N ASN A 86 7.44 11.48 15.45
CA ASN A 86 7.84 10.95 16.74
C ASN A 86 7.54 9.45 16.84
N ASN A 87 8.14 8.79 17.84
CA ASN A 87 8.01 7.36 18.05
C ASN A 87 6.59 6.86 18.36
N LYS A 88 5.65 7.74 18.73
CA LYS A 88 4.25 7.42 19.00
C LYS A 88 3.34 7.61 17.78
N THR A 89 3.81 8.26 16.72
CA THR A 89 3.07 8.36 15.45
C THR A 89 2.79 6.96 14.92
N ILE A 90 1.57 6.70 14.49
CA ILE A 90 1.19 5.44 13.85
C ILE A 90 1.49 5.56 12.36
N LEU A 91 2.24 4.60 11.82
CA LEU A 91 2.37 4.41 10.38
C LEU A 91 1.62 3.16 9.98
N MET A 92 0.97 3.22 8.83
CA MET A 92 0.07 2.19 8.32
C MET A 92 0.34 1.96 6.85
N THR A 93 0.38 0.69 6.43
CA THR A 93 0.43 0.35 5.00
C THR A 93 -0.95 0.50 4.37
N SER A 94 -0.98 0.82 3.08
CA SER A 94 -2.20 0.80 2.25
C SER A 94 -1.84 0.27 0.87
N ASP A 95 -2.68 -0.59 0.31
CA ASP A 95 -2.69 -0.83 -1.14
C ASP A 95 -3.37 0.34 -1.86
N VAL A 96 -3.06 0.55 -3.14
CA VAL A 96 -3.55 1.73 -3.89
C VAL A 96 -4.99 1.62 -4.38
N ASP A 97 -5.55 0.42 -4.26
CA ASP A 97 -6.90 0.07 -4.66
C ASP A 97 -7.77 -0.35 -3.47
N PHE A 98 -7.29 -0.09 -2.25
CA PHE A 98 -7.98 -0.39 -1.00
C PHE A 98 -8.68 0.85 -0.42
N TYR A 99 -9.97 0.71 -0.08
CA TYR A 99 -10.82 1.77 0.43
C TYR A 99 -11.58 1.31 1.68
N PRO A 100 -11.10 1.60 2.89
CA PRO A 100 -11.82 1.23 4.12
C PRO A 100 -12.92 2.23 4.44
N PHE A 101 -14.00 1.78 5.07
CA PHE A 101 -15.09 2.67 5.50
C PHE A 101 -14.90 3.20 6.94
N HIS A 102 -14.11 2.49 7.76
CA HIS A 102 -13.90 2.82 9.18
C HIS A 102 -12.42 2.74 9.54
N LYS A 103 -11.74 3.88 9.73
CA LYS A 103 -10.29 3.88 10.05
C LYS A 103 -9.97 3.18 11.36
N GLU A 104 -10.91 3.12 12.29
CA GLU A 104 -10.78 2.48 13.60
C GLU A 104 -10.55 0.97 13.46
N HIS A 105 -10.98 0.37 12.35
CA HIS A 105 -10.71 -1.03 12.00
C HIS A 105 -9.32 -1.24 11.38
N HIS A 106 -8.46 -0.21 11.36
CA HIS A 106 -7.15 -0.23 10.70
C HIS A 106 -6.02 0.30 11.58
N ILE A 107 -6.29 0.79 12.79
CA ILE A 107 -5.30 1.40 13.68
C ILE A 107 -5.32 0.76 15.08
N PRO A 108 -4.18 0.70 15.79
CA PRO A 108 -4.16 0.19 17.16
C PRO A 108 -4.85 1.15 18.15
N ASP A 109 -5.54 0.58 19.14
CA ASP A 109 -6.11 1.34 20.26
C ASP A 109 -5.03 1.71 21.29
N MET A 110 -4.38 2.84 21.06
CA MET A 110 -3.31 3.36 21.93
C MET A 110 -3.79 3.65 23.36
N THR A 111 -5.10 3.86 23.59
CA THR A 111 -5.65 4.11 24.94
C THR A 111 -5.61 2.87 25.82
N LYS A 112 -5.60 1.68 25.19
CA LYS A 112 -5.45 0.37 25.85
C LYS A 112 -4.00 -0.13 25.81
N GLY A 113 -3.05 0.74 25.49
CA GLY A 113 -1.63 0.39 25.36
C GLY A 113 -1.32 -0.50 24.15
N LYS A 114 -2.21 -0.58 23.15
CA LYS A 114 -1.94 -1.29 21.90
C LYS A 114 -1.08 -0.42 21.01
N GLU A 115 -0.05 -1.01 20.40
CA GLU A 115 0.89 -0.30 19.52
C GLU A 115 1.05 -0.96 18.15
N ILE A 116 0.49 -2.17 17.96
CA ILE A 116 0.57 -2.96 16.73
C ILE A 116 -0.83 -3.44 16.36
N PHE A 117 -1.15 -3.35 15.08
CA PHE A 117 -2.45 -3.71 14.53
C PHE A 117 -2.28 -4.56 13.26
N PHE A 118 -2.98 -5.69 13.21
CA PHE A 118 -3.06 -6.55 12.03
C PHE A 118 -4.49 -6.61 11.49
N TYR A 119 -4.66 -6.17 10.24
CA TYR A 119 -5.90 -6.36 9.52
C TYR A 119 -6.00 -7.77 8.94
N ASN A 120 -7.18 -8.38 9.03
CA ASN A 120 -7.49 -9.73 8.57
C ASN A 120 -6.38 -10.74 8.89
N ILE A 121 -6.03 -10.82 10.17
CA ILE A 121 -4.84 -11.54 10.64
C ILE A 121 -4.81 -13.01 10.19
N ASP A 122 -5.94 -13.65 9.84
CA ASP A 122 -5.99 -15.09 9.50
C ASP A 122 -5.96 -15.41 7.99
N CYS A 123 -5.79 -14.41 7.12
CA CYS A 123 -5.97 -14.54 5.66
C CYS A 123 -5.04 -15.51 4.92
N CYS A 124 -3.81 -15.68 5.39
CA CYS A 124 -2.70 -15.94 4.46
C CYS A 124 -1.82 -17.13 4.83
N GLY A 125 -2.19 -17.88 5.88
CA GLY A 125 -1.46 -19.07 6.32
C GLY A 125 -0.04 -18.79 6.82
N ASN A 126 0.81 -19.81 6.73
CA ASN A 126 2.22 -19.74 7.14
C ASN A 126 3.14 -19.85 5.93
N GLN A 127 4.29 -19.21 6.01
CA GLN A 127 5.40 -19.32 5.09
C GLN A 127 6.60 -19.99 5.77
N GLU A 128 7.54 -20.44 4.97
CA GLU A 128 8.75 -21.09 5.43
C GLU A 128 9.99 -20.46 4.80
N TRP A 129 11.04 -20.31 5.61
CA TRP A 129 12.38 -19.96 5.15
C TRP A 129 13.42 -20.76 5.94
N LYS A 130 14.17 -21.64 5.27
CA LYS A 130 15.18 -22.52 5.90
C LYS A 130 14.67 -23.27 7.14
N GLY A 131 13.51 -23.92 7.03
CA GLY A 131 12.87 -24.66 8.12
C GLY A 131 12.19 -23.79 9.18
N LEU A 132 12.34 -22.46 9.13
CA LEU A 132 11.62 -21.54 10.00
C LEU A 132 10.23 -21.27 9.45
N LYS A 133 9.20 -21.75 10.14
CA LYS A 133 7.81 -21.45 9.84
C LYS A 133 7.36 -20.16 10.54
N TYR A 134 6.75 -19.24 9.79
CA TYR A 134 6.25 -17.96 10.29
C TYR A 134 4.95 -17.56 9.60
N LYS A 135 4.16 -16.70 10.24
CA LYS A 135 2.86 -16.25 9.73
C LYS A 135 3.04 -15.23 8.59
N GLN A 136 2.26 -15.38 7.52
CA GLN A 136 2.11 -14.32 6.52
C GLN A 136 1.02 -13.34 6.96
N TYR A 137 1.30 -12.05 6.82
CA TYR A 137 0.35 -10.99 7.10
C TYR A 137 -0.03 -10.28 5.81
N VAL A 138 -1.31 -9.97 5.65
CA VAL A 138 -1.74 -9.17 4.51
C VAL A 138 -1.26 -7.73 4.67
N MET A 139 -0.55 -7.24 3.66
CA MET A 139 0.06 -5.91 3.67
C MET A 139 -0.89 -4.79 3.23
N ILE A 140 -2.17 -5.11 2.98
CA ILE A 140 -3.24 -4.13 2.76
C ILE A 140 -3.25 -3.12 3.90
N THR A 141 -3.27 -3.58 5.14
CA THR A 141 -3.16 -2.72 6.32
C THR A 141 -2.45 -3.45 7.45
N ILE A 142 -1.22 -3.02 7.72
CA ILE A 142 -0.54 -3.25 8.98
C ILE A 142 -0.22 -1.87 9.55
N ALA A 143 -0.67 -1.61 10.76
CA ALA A 143 -0.43 -0.33 11.43
C ALA A 143 0.32 -0.55 12.73
N MET A 144 1.35 0.25 12.97
CA MET A 144 2.04 0.24 14.24
C MET A 144 2.72 1.59 14.48
N THR A 145 3.09 1.85 15.73
CA THR A 145 3.86 3.07 16.03
C THR A 145 5.21 3.05 15.31
N VAL A 146 5.76 4.23 15.00
CA VAL A 146 7.10 4.38 14.41
C VAL A 146 8.15 3.59 15.20
N LYS A 147 8.03 3.58 16.54
CA LYS A 147 8.88 2.75 17.40
C LYS A 147 8.83 1.28 17.01
N ARG A 148 7.63 0.70 16.90
CA ARG A 148 7.46 -0.73 16.59
C ARG A 148 7.84 -1.06 15.16
N TRP A 149 7.61 -0.16 14.20
CA TRP A 149 8.15 -0.33 12.85
C TRP A 149 9.67 -0.45 12.86
N LYS A 150 10.36 0.41 13.62
CA LYS A 150 11.82 0.36 13.73
C LYS A 150 12.32 -0.92 14.40
N GLU A 151 11.67 -1.36 15.46
CA GLU A 151 12.02 -2.61 16.15
C GLU A 151 11.77 -3.85 15.27
N VAL A 152 10.60 -3.93 14.63
CA VAL A 152 10.22 -5.07 13.77
C VAL A 152 11.15 -5.17 12.57
N MET A 153 11.42 -4.05 11.91
CA MET A 153 12.18 -4.04 10.65
C MET A 153 13.69 -3.84 10.82
N ASP A 154 14.18 -3.85 12.06
CA ASP A 154 15.60 -3.64 12.39
C ASP A 154 16.15 -2.33 11.78
N ILE A 155 15.49 -1.21 12.09
CA ILE A 155 15.86 0.13 11.57
C ILE A 155 16.51 0.95 12.69
N SER A 156 17.77 1.32 12.47
CA SER A 156 18.52 2.22 13.37
C SER A 156 18.06 3.68 13.23
N PRO A 157 18.19 4.53 14.27
CA PRO A 157 17.99 5.98 14.14
C PRO A 157 18.85 6.66 13.06
N THR A 158 20.02 6.08 12.74
CA THR A 158 20.93 6.58 11.71
C THR A 158 20.59 6.09 10.30
N ASP A 159 19.68 5.11 10.17
CA ASP A 159 19.34 4.55 8.88
C ASP A 159 18.58 5.56 8.03
N ARG A 160 18.85 5.51 6.72
CA ARG A 160 18.17 6.32 5.71
C ARG A 160 17.78 5.44 4.53
N ALA A 161 16.47 5.35 4.28
CA ALA A 161 15.93 4.57 3.19
C ALA A 161 16.41 5.11 1.84
N THR A 162 17.15 4.27 1.12
CA THR A 162 17.53 4.43 -0.28
C THR A 162 17.20 3.13 -1.01
N GLY A 163 17.26 3.13 -2.34
CA GLY A 163 17.15 1.92 -3.16
C GLY A 163 18.05 0.77 -2.68
N ASN A 164 19.35 1.04 -2.65
CA ASN A 164 20.38 0.11 -2.18
C ASN A 164 20.14 -0.34 -0.73
N TYR A 165 19.79 0.59 0.18
CA TYR A 165 19.50 0.23 1.58
C TYR A 165 18.38 -0.79 1.67
N ILE A 166 17.26 -0.54 0.98
CA ILE A 166 16.08 -1.41 1.01
C ILE A 166 16.39 -2.79 0.44
N GLU A 167 17.03 -2.86 -0.72
CA GLU A 167 17.37 -4.15 -1.33
C GLU A 167 18.39 -4.93 -0.50
N ASN A 168 19.42 -4.27 0.04
CA ASN A 168 20.43 -4.92 0.87
C ASN A 168 19.84 -5.44 2.18
N LYS A 169 19.03 -4.64 2.89
CA LYS A 169 18.33 -5.07 4.12
C LYS A 169 17.35 -6.21 3.83
N THR A 170 16.66 -6.16 2.69
CA THR A 170 15.75 -7.23 2.28
C THR A 170 16.51 -8.52 1.98
N ASN A 171 17.60 -8.45 1.21
CA ASN A 171 18.43 -9.62 0.93
C ASN A 171 19.05 -10.20 2.21
N ALA A 172 19.54 -9.34 3.11
CA ALA A 172 20.08 -9.75 4.41
C ALA A 172 19.03 -10.47 5.29
N ALA A 173 17.77 -10.02 5.27
CA ALA A 173 16.69 -10.70 6.00
C ALA A 173 16.48 -12.16 5.52
N PHE A 174 16.78 -12.43 4.25
CA PHE A 174 16.77 -13.76 3.63
C PHE A 174 18.19 -14.34 3.49
N ASP A 175 19.07 -14.07 4.46
CA ASP A 175 20.43 -14.62 4.57
C ASP A 175 21.28 -14.43 3.29
N TYR A 176 21.07 -13.32 2.59
CA TYR A 176 21.73 -12.99 1.32
C TYR A 176 21.43 -13.96 0.15
N GLU A 177 20.37 -14.76 0.26
CA GLU A 177 19.98 -15.75 -0.74
C GLU A 177 18.74 -15.35 -1.57
N LEU A 178 18.25 -14.11 -1.44
CA LEU A 178 17.11 -13.61 -2.23
C LEU A 178 17.35 -13.73 -3.74
N GLY A 179 18.62 -13.63 -4.17
CA GLY A 179 19.04 -13.82 -5.57
C GLY A 179 18.53 -15.13 -6.19
N ARG A 180 18.39 -16.20 -5.39
CA ARG A 180 17.89 -17.52 -5.84
C ARG A 180 16.38 -17.53 -6.13
N LYS A 181 15.66 -16.49 -5.70
CA LYS A 181 14.21 -16.36 -5.83
C LYS A 181 13.76 -15.31 -6.85
N LEU A 182 14.67 -14.55 -7.45
CA LEU A 182 14.33 -13.44 -8.34
C LEU A 182 13.47 -13.83 -9.55
N TYR A 183 13.56 -15.10 -10.00
CA TYR A 183 12.78 -15.63 -11.12
C TYR A 183 11.53 -16.42 -10.69
N ASP A 184 11.31 -16.59 -9.39
CA ASP A 184 10.13 -17.25 -8.83
C ASP A 184 9.02 -16.22 -8.67
N SER A 185 8.19 -16.08 -9.71
CA SER A 185 7.12 -15.08 -9.82
C SER A 185 6.17 -15.10 -8.62
N GLN A 186 5.75 -16.30 -8.20
CA GLN A 186 4.82 -16.48 -7.09
C GLN A 186 5.48 -16.14 -5.75
N TRP A 187 6.75 -16.51 -5.55
CA TRP A 187 7.47 -16.17 -4.34
C TRP A 187 7.70 -14.66 -4.22
N MET A 188 8.15 -14.03 -5.31
CA MET A 188 8.48 -12.60 -5.36
C MET A 188 7.25 -11.70 -5.27
N TRP A 189 6.08 -12.16 -5.74
CA TRP A 189 4.82 -11.43 -5.59
C TRP A 189 4.46 -11.16 -4.12
N TYR A 190 4.80 -12.07 -3.21
CA TYR A 190 4.57 -11.92 -1.78
C TYR A 190 5.84 -11.51 -1.02
N LEU A 191 6.86 -10.94 -1.68
CA LEU A 191 8.14 -10.60 -1.05
C LEU A 191 7.95 -9.69 0.18
N ASP A 192 7.11 -8.66 0.07
CA ASP A 192 6.86 -7.71 1.15
C ASP A 192 6.20 -8.36 2.37
N GLN A 193 5.24 -9.27 2.15
CA GLN A 193 4.54 -10.02 3.20
C GLN A 193 5.46 -11.05 3.85
N ARG A 194 6.32 -11.69 3.05
CA ARG A 194 7.34 -12.65 3.52
C ARG A 194 8.39 -11.96 4.38
N LEU A 195 8.90 -10.83 3.90
CA LEU A 195 9.88 -10.02 4.60
C LEU A 195 9.31 -9.58 5.95
N PHE A 196 8.13 -8.97 5.94
CA PHE A 196 7.48 -8.50 7.15
C PHE A 196 7.21 -9.66 8.12
N GLY A 197 6.62 -10.76 7.66
CA GLY A 197 6.30 -11.92 8.49
C GLY A 197 7.54 -12.54 9.15
N LEU A 198 8.63 -12.67 8.41
CA LEU A 198 9.91 -13.20 8.92
C LEU A 198 10.52 -12.26 9.97
N GLN A 199 10.55 -10.96 9.68
CA GLN A 199 11.12 -9.96 10.59
C GLN A 199 10.28 -9.80 11.85
N TYR A 200 8.96 -9.72 11.73
CA TYR A 200 8.04 -9.70 12.87
C TYR A 200 8.21 -10.96 13.75
N HIS A 201 8.32 -12.14 13.13
CA HIS A 201 8.54 -13.39 13.88
C HIS A 201 9.85 -13.36 14.68
N ARG A 202 10.94 -12.87 14.08
CA ARG A 202 12.24 -12.73 14.76
C ARG A 202 12.15 -11.71 15.91
N ALA A 203 11.60 -10.52 15.64
CA ALA A 203 11.47 -9.45 16.64
C ALA A 203 10.55 -9.84 17.80
N ASN A 204 9.45 -10.55 17.54
CA ASN A 204 8.51 -10.98 18.57
C ASN A 204 9.13 -11.96 19.59
N LYS A 205 10.16 -12.72 19.19
CA LYS A 205 10.91 -13.59 20.12
C LYS A 205 11.76 -12.80 21.13
N ILE A 206 12.09 -11.55 20.82
CA ILE A 206 12.93 -10.67 21.64
C ILE A 206 12.05 -9.73 22.48
N HIS A 207 11.04 -9.14 21.86
CA HIS A 207 10.26 -8.05 22.46
C HIS A 207 8.90 -8.47 23.03
N HIS A 208 8.45 -9.70 22.76
CA HIS A 208 7.17 -10.25 23.25
C HIS A 208 5.97 -9.32 22.99
N TYR A 209 5.59 -9.13 21.72
CA TYR A 209 4.59 -8.13 21.32
C TYR A 209 3.14 -8.47 21.63
N ALA A 210 2.82 -9.70 22.05
CA ALA A 210 1.45 -10.15 22.33
C ALA A 210 0.55 -9.14 23.09
N PRO A 211 0.98 -8.49 24.19
CA PRO A 211 0.14 -7.50 24.89
C PRO A 211 -0.09 -6.21 24.10
N LEU A 212 0.79 -5.87 23.15
CA LEU A 212 0.71 -4.66 22.32
C LEU A 212 -0.11 -4.84 21.05
N VAL A 213 -0.44 -6.10 20.69
CA VAL A 213 -1.15 -6.42 19.45
C VAL A 213 -2.66 -6.29 19.63
N SER A 214 -3.28 -5.73 18.58
CA SER A 214 -4.71 -5.75 18.30
C SER A 214 -4.92 -6.22 16.87
N SER A 215 -6.12 -6.71 16.56
CA SER A 215 -6.47 -7.15 15.21
C SER A 215 -7.93 -6.92 14.93
N TYR A 216 -8.26 -6.86 13.65
CA TYR A 216 -9.63 -6.87 13.16
C TYR A 216 -9.76 -7.87 12.03
N LYS A 217 -10.85 -8.64 12.06
CA LYS A 217 -11.23 -9.51 10.95
C LYS A 217 -12.47 -8.90 10.32
N TYR A 218 -12.36 -8.51 9.06
CA TYR A 218 -13.50 -7.97 8.33
C TYR A 218 -14.61 -9.01 8.23
N LYS A 219 -15.84 -8.50 8.22
CA LYS A 219 -17.05 -9.26 7.98
C LYS A 219 -17.34 -9.30 6.48
N THR A 220 -17.33 -8.13 5.85
CA THR A 220 -17.72 -7.98 4.44
C THR A 220 -16.79 -7.03 3.69
N ARG A 221 -16.39 -7.44 2.49
CA ARG A 221 -15.58 -6.66 1.54
C ARG A 221 -16.27 -6.62 0.18
N LEU A 222 -16.29 -5.44 -0.45
CA LEU A 222 -16.63 -5.33 -1.88
C LEU A 222 -15.36 -5.57 -2.69
N ASP A 223 -15.19 -6.78 -3.20
CA ASP A 223 -13.98 -7.15 -3.97
C ASP A 223 -14.15 -6.80 -5.46
N ARG A 224 -13.08 -6.97 -6.24
CA ARG A 224 -13.07 -6.62 -7.67
C ARG A 224 -14.13 -7.35 -8.49
N SER A 225 -14.50 -8.56 -8.07
CA SER A 225 -15.58 -9.37 -8.67
C SER A 225 -16.98 -8.80 -8.40
N THR A 226 -17.15 -8.02 -7.33
CA THR A 226 -18.40 -7.34 -7.01
C THR A 226 -18.75 -6.32 -8.10
N TRP A 227 -17.76 -5.60 -8.64
CA TRP A 227 -17.97 -4.56 -9.67
C TRP A 227 -18.50 -5.12 -10.99
N THR A 228 -18.10 -6.33 -11.35
CA THR A 228 -18.54 -6.97 -12.61
C THR A 228 -19.84 -7.76 -12.45
N SER A 229 -20.26 -8.05 -11.22
CA SER A 229 -21.46 -8.86 -10.93
C SER A 229 -22.71 -8.04 -10.64
N HIS A 230 -22.59 -6.72 -10.45
CA HIS A 230 -23.71 -5.83 -10.15
C HIS A 230 -23.83 -4.73 -11.20
N THR A 231 -25.07 -4.39 -11.54
CA THR A 231 -25.42 -3.22 -12.34
C THR A 231 -25.20 -1.92 -11.56
N LYS A 232 -25.10 -0.79 -12.27
CA LYS A 232 -25.00 0.54 -11.65
C LYS A 232 -26.16 0.84 -10.70
N SER A 233 -27.37 0.34 -11.00
CA SER A 233 -28.55 0.53 -10.15
C SER A 233 -28.44 -0.24 -8.83
N GLU A 234 -27.99 -1.50 -8.90
CA GLU A 234 -27.80 -2.33 -7.71
C GLU A 234 -26.75 -1.74 -6.76
N PHE A 235 -25.63 -1.23 -7.29
CA PHE A 235 -24.63 -0.54 -6.47
C PHE A 235 -25.16 0.69 -5.77
N LYS A 236 -25.96 1.51 -6.47
CA LYS A 236 -26.53 2.73 -5.88
C LYS A 236 -27.46 2.44 -4.71
N ASN A 237 -28.11 1.27 -4.70
CA ASN A 237 -29.05 0.85 -3.67
C ASN A 237 -28.44 -0.08 -2.62
N MET A 238 -27.18 -0.50 -2.78
CA MET A 238 -26.50 -1.37 -1.84
C MET A 238 -26.36 -0.68 -0.47
N ASP A 239 -26.61 -1.40 0.61
CA ASP A 239 -26.34 -0.89 1.95
C ASP A 239 -24.86 -1.09 2.28
N PHE A 240 -24.16 0.00 2.66
CA PHE A 240 -22.75 -0.04 3.05
C PHE A 240 -22.58 -0.13 4.57
N SER A 241 -23.67 -0.15 5.35
CA SER A 241 -23.63 -0.21 6.82
C SER A 241 -22.93 -1.45 7.37
N GLU A 242 -22.95 -2.56 6.62
CA GLU A 242 -22.31 -3.82 6.99
C GLU A 242 -21.00 -4.10 6.23
N VAL A 243 -20.54 -3.15 5.41
CA VAL A 243 -19.34 -3.30 4.59
C VAL A 243 -18.16 -2.64 5.30
N ASP A 244 -17.08 -3.39 5.52
CA ASP A 244 -15.89 -2.87 6.20
C ASP A 244 -14.97 -2.11 5.24
N ASP A 245 -14.83 -2.63 4.01
CA ASP A 245 -13.92 -2.09 3.01
C ASP A 245 -14.30 -2.47 1.57
N ALA A 246 -13.59 -1.87 0.61
CA ALA A 246 -13.68 -2.18 -0.80
C ALA A 246 -12.29 -2.29 -1.47
N HIS A 247 -12.19 -3.16 -2.49
CA HIS A 247 -11.09 -3.25 -3.44
C HIS A 247 -11.57 -2.88 -4.83
N THR A 248 -11.13 -1.76 -5.37
CA THR A 248 -11.47 -1.38 -6.75
C THR A 248 -10.49 -1.94 -7.77
N SER A 249 -10.82 -1.89 -9.06
CA SER A 249 -9.78 -2.08 -10.09
C SER A 249 -8.95 -0.81 -10.22
N PRO A 250 -7.63 -0.85 -10.10
CA PRO A 250 -6.79 0.33 -10.26
C PRO A 250 -6.66 0.78 -11.73
N ALA A 251 -7.20 0.01 -12.68
CA ALA A 251 -7.12 0.23 -14.12
C ALA A 251 -8.02 1.39 -14.64
N ILE A 252 -8.03 2.52 -13.93
CA ILE A 252 -8.85 3.70 -14.23
C ILE A 252 -8.50 4.35 -15.58
N TYR A 253 -7.38 3.98 -16.19
CA TYR A 253 -7.00 4.39 -17.55
C TYR A 253 -7.83 3.75 -18.66
N THR A 254 -8.67 2.78 -18.34
CA THR A 254 -9.65 2.19 -19.28
C THR A 254 -11.04 2.72 -18.96
N ASP A 255 -11.85 3.00 -19.98
CA ASP A 255 -13.23 3.47 -19.76
C ASP A 255 -14.11 2.40 -19.14
N THR A 256 -13.85 1.13 -19.45
CA THR A 256 -14.58 0.00 -18.85
C THR A 256 -14.44 -0.02 -17.33
N TRP A 257 -13.22 -0.10 -16.80
CA TRP A 257 -13.02 -0.14 -15.34
C TRP A 257 -13.35 1.20 -14.67
N TRP A 258 -13.13 2.31 -15.37
CA TRP A 258 -13.55 3.61 -14.87
C TRP A 258 -15.07 3.66 -14.62
N ASN A 259 -15.86 3.28 -15.63
CA ASN A 259 -17.32 3.30 -15.53
C ASN A 259 -17.86 2.29 -14.52
N LEU A 260 -17.18 1.15 -14.32
CA LEU A 260 -17.53 0.17 -13.29
C LEU A 260 -17.24 0.67 -11.86
N ASN A 261 -16.12 1.38 -11.67
CA ASN A 261 -15.77 1.94 -10.35
C ASN A 261 -16.56 3.23 -10.02
N LEU A 262 -17.04 3.95 -11.04
CA LEU A 262 -17.65 5.27 -10.88
C LEU A 262 -18.81 5.32 -9.85
N PRO A 263 -19.75 4.35 -9.80
CA PRO A 263 -20.83 4.37 -8.81
C PRO A 263 -20.33 4.26 -7.37
N PHE A 264 -19.21 3.57 -7.14
CA PHE A 264 -18.56 3.49 -5.84
C PHE A 264 -17.89 4.83 -5.49
N TYR A 265 -17.13 5.42 -6.41
CA TYR A 265 -16.51 6.72 -6.20
C TYR A 265 -17.55 7.82 -5.93
N GLU A 266 -18.68 7.82 -6.66
CA GLU A 266 -19.82 8.72 -6.43
C GLU A 266 -20.41 8.63 -5.00
N ARG A 267 -20.17 7.52 -4.28
CA ARG A 267 -20.64 7.32 -2.89
C ARG A 267 -19.64 7.77 -1.83
N ILE A 268 -18.34 7.59 -2.07
CA ILE A 268 -17.30 7.88 -1.06
C ILE A 268 -16.71 9.28 -1.18
N PHE A 269 -16.90 9.94 -2.31
CA PHE A 269 -16.41 11.29 -2.55
C PHE A 269 -17.56 12.29 -2.69
N THR A 270 -17.32 13.51 -2.23
CA THR A 270 -18.25 14.61 -2.47
C THR A 270 -18.33 14.95 -3.96
N LYS A 271 -19.37 15.67 -4.39
CA LYS A 271 -19.51 16.10 -5.80
C LYS A 271 -18.29 16.90 -6.30
N GLU A 272 -17.75 17.77 -5.47
CA GLU A 272 -16.56 18.56 -5.80
C GLU A 272 -15.31 17.67 -5.95
N GLN A 273 -15.09 16.75 -5.01
CA GLN A 273 -13.99 15.79 -5.09
C GLN A 273 -14.11 14.89 -6.33
N MET A 274 -15.32 14.44 -6.65
CA MET A 274 -15.58 13.67 -7.86
C MET A 274 -15.25 14.44 -9.12
N GLN A 275 -15.61 15.72 -9.21
CA GLN A 275 -15.26 16.55 -10.35
C GLN A 275 -13.73 16.67 -10.50
N ASN A 276 -13.02 16.94 -9.39
CA ASN A 276 -11.55 17.02 -9.39
C ASN A 276 -10.91 15.69 -9.84
N ILE A 277 -11.45 14.55 -9.38
CA ILE A 277 -10.98 13.21 -9.73
C ILE A 277 -11.22 12.91 -11.23
N ILE A 278 -12.39 13.27 -11.77
CA ILE A 278 -12.70 13.15 -13.20
C ILE A 278 -11.71 14.01 -14.01
N ASP A 279 -11.56 15.29 -13.65
CA ASP A 279 -10.68 16.20 -14.36
C ASP A 279 -9.22 15.74 -14.34
N TYR A 280 -8.75 15.25 -13.18
CA TYR A 280 -7.43 14.63 -13.04
C TYR A 280 -7.27 13.44 -13.97
N ARG A 281 -8.22 12.50 -13.95
CA ARG A 281 -8.17 11.31 -14.82
C ARG A 281 -8.06 11.75 -16.27
N GLU A 282 -8.96 12.62 -16.73
CA GLU A 282 -9.01 13.06 -18.13
C GLU A 282 -7.72 13.76 -18.56
N ARG A 283 -7.02 14.48 -17.69
CA ARG A 283 -5.69 15.03 -18.00
C ARG A 283 -4.62 13.95 -18.07
N ALA A 284 -4.59 13.03 -17.11
CA ALA A 284 -3.53 12.02 -17.02
C ALA A 284 -3.64 10.94 -18.11
N VAL A 285 -4.83 10.40 -18.38
CA VAL A 285 -5.02 9.24 -19.26
C VAL A 285 -4.77 9.56 -20.74
N LYS A 286 -4.85 10.83 -21.14
CA LYS A 286 -4.53 11.30 -22.51
C LYS A 286 -3.11 10.92 -22.95
N PHE A 287 -2.19 10.76 -22.00
CA PHE A 287 -0.80 10.45 -22.27
C PHE A 287 -0.47 8.96 -22.05
N VAL A 288 -1.46 8.12 -21.76
CA VAL A 288 -1.26 6.73 -21.36
C VAL A 288 -1.63 5.79 -22.50
N ASN A 289 -0.66 4.99 -22.95
CA ASN A 289 -0.96 3.88 -23.85
C ASN A 289 -1.59 2.73 -23.04
N GLN A 290 -2.91 2.52 -23.19
CA GLN A 290 -3.66 1.55 -22.42
C GLN A 290 -3.16 0.11 -22.63
N ASN A 291 -2.86 -0.28 -23.87
CA ASN A 291 -2.38 -1.62 -24.21
C ASN A 291 -1.00 -1.91 -23.61
N ALA A 292 -0.07 -0.95 -23.71
CA ALA A 292 1.26 -1.08 -23.12
C ALA A 292 1.19 -1.11 -21.59
N THR A 293 0.28 -0.34 -20.99
CA THR A 293 0.06 -0.33 -19.54
C THR A 293 -0.50 -1.66 -19.05
N ALA A 294 -1.52 -2.20 -19.72
CA ALA A 294 -2.09 -3.50 -19.40
C ALA A 294 -1.07 -4.64 -19.50
N LYS A 295 -0.17 -4.62 -20.50
CA LYS A 295 0.90 -5.63 -20.63
C LYS A 295 1.99 -5.53 -19.54
N ARG A 296 2.14 -4.35 -18.91
CA ARG A 296 3.10 -4.14 -17.81
C ARG A 296 2.50 -4.46 -16.44
N HIS A 297 1.18 -4.66 -16.36
CA HIS A 297 0.54 -5.18 -15.16
C HIS A 297 1.04 -6.60 -14.93
N PHE A 298 1.63 -6.82 -13.77
CA PHE A 298 2.04 -8.13 -13.31
C PHE A 298 1.09 -8.55 -12.19
N HIS A 299 0.44 -9.68 -12.39
CA HIS A 299 -0.24 -10.46 -11.38
C HIS A 299 0.06 -11.93 -11.74
N PRO A 300 0.72 -12.70 -10.85
CA PRO A 300 1.01 -14.10 -11.12
C PRO A 300 -0.25 -14.95 -11.20
#